data_AF-A0A953I486-F1
#
_entry.id   AF-A0A953I486-F1
#
_cell.length_a   1.000
_cell.length_b   1.000
_cell.length_c   1.000
_cell.angle_alpha   90.00
_cell.angle_beta   90.00
_cell.angle_gamma   90.00
#
_symmetry.space_group_name_H-M   'P 1'
#
loop_
_entity.id
_entity.type
_entity.pdbx_description
1 polymer ?
#
loop_
_entity_poly.entity_id
_entity_poly.type
_entity_poly.pdbx_seq_one_letter_code
_entity_poly.pdbx_strand_id
1 'polypeptide(L)' 'MSEQELVTVTIDGRTARVPKGTLVVEAAKQVGIDIPVFCYHPKLDPVGVCRMCLVEIEKIPKPQPACTT' A
#
# COMPACT_ATOMS: atom_id res chain seq x y z
N MET A 1 14.84 -1.08 -21.33
CA MET A 1 13.53 -0.79 -20.72
C MET A 1 13.37 -1.75 -19.57
N SER A 2 13.39 -1.22 -18.35
CA SER A 2 13.59 -1.97 -17.11
C SER A 2 12.52 -3.03 -16.90
N GLU A 3 12.94 -4.30 -16.81
CA GLU A 3 12.15 -5.40 -16.27
C GLU A 3 11.61 -4.96 -14.89
N GLN A 4 10.31 -4.72 -14.76
CA GLN A 4 9.73 -4.37 -13.46
C GLN A 4 9.69 -5.65 -12.62
N GLU A 5 10.54 -5.71 -11.58
CA GLU A 5 10.53 -6.80 -10.61
C GLU A 5 9.15 -6.82 -9.92
N LEU A 6 8.31 -7.80 -10.26
CA LEU A 6 7.00 -7.96 -9.65
C LEU A 6 7.13 -8.74 -8.34
N VAL A 7 6.55 -8.20 -7.27
CA VAL A 7 6.42 -8.88 -5.98
C VAL A 7 4.99 -9.35 -5.79
N THR A 8 4.83 -10.52 -5.16
CA THR A 8 3.52 -11.06 -4.82
C THR A 8 3.15 -10.66 -3.41
N VAL A 9 2.00 -10.03 -3.23
CA VAL A 9 1.45 -9.62 -1.94
C VAL A 9 0.04 -10.18 -1.77
N THR A 10 -0.35 -10.45 -0.52
CA THR A 10 -1.71 -10.89 -0.16
C THR A 10 -2.33 -9.82 0.73
N ILE A 11 -3.48 -9.28 0.33
CA ILE A 11 -4.22 -8.22 1.01
C ILE A 11 -5.64 -8.73 1.24
N ASP A 12 -6.06 -8.87 2.50
CA ASP A 12 -7.38 -9.40 2.92
C ASP A 12 -7.79 -10.69 2.17
N GLY A 13 -6.85 -11.63 2.03
CA GLY A 13 -7.05 -12.90 1.34
C GLY A 13 -7.02 -12.83 -0.19
N ARG A 14 -6.79 -11.65 -0.79
CA ARG A 14 -6.63 -11.46 -2.23
C ARG A 14 -5.16 -11.34 -2.60
N THR A 15 -4.70 -12.16 -3.53
CA THR A 15 -3.31 -12.12 -4.03
C THR A 15 -3.17 -11.17 -5.21
N ALA A 16 -2.16 -10.30 -5.18
CA ALA A 16 -1.80 -9.41 -6.28
C ALA A 16 -0.30 -9.47 -6.59
N ARG A 17 0.04 -9.19 -7.86
CA ARG A 17 1.41 -9.00 -8.31
C ARG A 17 1.58 -7.52 -8.65
N VAL A 18 2.40 -6.83 -7.87
CA VAL A 18 2.64 -5.39 -8.02
C VAL A 18 4.12 -5.13 -8.28
N PRO A 19 4.49 -4.06 -9.00
CA PRO A 19 5.89 -3.65 -9.09
C PRO A 19 6.50 -3.43 -7.71
N LYS A 20 7.75 -3.87 -7.52
CA LYS A 20 8.49 -3.59 -6.30
C LYS A 20 8.58 -2.08 -6.06
N GLY A 21 8.28 -1.67 -4.83
CA GLY A 21 8.20 -0.24 -4.46
C GLY A 21 6.80 0.36 -4.60
N THR A 22 5.80 -0.39 -5.05
CA THR A 22 4.39 0.02 -5.00
C THR A 22 3.96 0.16 -3.54
N LEU A 23 3.28 1.26 -3.20
CA LEU A 23 2.75 1.51 -1.86
C LEU A 23 1.58 0.56 -1.57
N VAL A 24 1.39 0.20 -0.31
CA VAL A 24 0.28 -0.67 0.14
C VAL A 24 -1.08 -0.06 -0.20
N VAL A 25 -1.22 1.28 -0.12
CA VAL A 25 -2.46 1.98 -0.53
C VAL A 25 -2.79 1.77 -2.01
N GLU A 26 -1.78 1.68 -2.88
CA GLU A 26 -1.97 1.45 -4.32
C GLU A 26 -2.20 -0.03 -4.61
N ALA A 27 -1.45 -0.91 -3.94
CA ALA A 27 -1.62 -2.35 -4.06
C ALA A 27 -3.02 -2.81 -3.63
N ALA A 28 -3.53 -2.26 -2.52
CA ALA A 28 -4.89 -2.51 -2.03
C ALA A 28 -5.95 -2.07 -3.05
N LYS A 29 -5.75 -0.91 -3.68
CA LYS A 29 -6.66 -0.41 -4.71
C LYS A 29 -6.74 -1.33 -5.94
N GLN A 30 -5.62 -1.95 -6.34
CA GLN A 30 -5.59 -2.90 -7.46
C GLN A 30 -6.42 -4.17 -7.19
N VAL A 31 -6.54 -4.58 -5.92
CA VAL A 31 -7.41 -5.70 -5.51
C VAL A 31 -8.83 -5.27 -5.14
N GLY A 32 -9.18 -4.00 -5.37
CA GLY A 32 -10.52 -3.45 -5.10
C GLY A 32 -10.80 -3.18 -3.62
N ILE A 33 -9.76 -2.90 -2.83
CA ILE A 33 -9.87 -2.49 -1.43
C ILE A 33 -9.47 -1.02 -1.34
N ASP A 34 -10.44 -0.16 -1.02
CA ASP A 34 -10.21 1.27 -0.85
C ASP A 34 -9.84 1.57 0.62
N ILE A 35 -8.58 1.93 0.84
CA ILE A 35 -8.08 2.37 2.15
C ILE A 35 -8.37 3.87 2.30
N PRO A 36 -9.07 4.31 3.36
CA PRO A 36 -9.36 5.72 3.57
C PRO A 36 -8.08 6.50 3.83
N VAL A 37 -7.86 7.57 3.07
CA VAL A 37 -6.67 8.41 3.21
C VAL A 37 -6.96 9.85 2.83
N PHE A 38 -6.47 10.80 3.65
CA PHE A 38 -6.65 12.23 3.41
C PHE A 38 -5.39 12.90 2.86
N CYS A 39 -4.23 12.55 3.39
CA CYS A 39 -2.97 13.25 3.10
C CYS A 39 -2.17 12.63 1.94
N TYR A 40 -2.71 11.64 1.22
CA TYR A 40 -2.03 10.98 0.11
C TYR A 40 -2.73 11.28 -1.20
N HIS A 41 -1.93 11.50 -2.24
CA HIS A 41 -2.40 11.67 -3.60
C HIS A 41 -1.35 11.08 -4.57
N PRO A 42 -1.74 10.33 -5.64
CA PRO A 42 -0.79 9.64 -6.53
C PRO A 42 0.21 10.54 -7.27
N LYS A 43 -0.03 11.86 -7.30
CA LYS A 43 0.84 12.86 -7.93
C LYS A 43 1.69 13.66 -6.93
N LEU A 44 1.64 13.33 -5.65
CA LEU A 44 2.36 14.02 -4.58
C LEU A 44 3.15 13.00 -3.77
N ASP A 45 4.23 13.46 -3.14
CA ASP A 45 5.01 12.62 -2.26
C ASP A 45 4.20 12.22 -1.02
N PRO A 46 4.29 10.96 -0.56
CA PRO A 46 3.61 10.52 0.64
C PRO A 46 4.14 11.20 1.91
N VAL A 47 3.23 11.70 2.74
CA VAL A 47 3.59 12.42 3.98
C VAL A 47 3.25 11.67 5.27
N GLY A 48 2.30 10.73 5.26
CA GLY A 48 1.96 9.89 6.41
C GLY A 48 1.38 10.60 7.64
N VAL A 49 0.86 11.82 7.52
CA VAL A 49 0.44 12.65 8.68
C VAL A 49 -0.95 12.34 9.21
N CYS A 50 -1.92 11.97 8.36
CA CYS A 50 -3.33 11.84 8.80
C CYS A 50 -3.63 10.55 9.59
N ARG A 51 -2.78 9.53 9.48
CA ARG A 51 -2.94 8.20 10.12
C ARG A 51 -4.31 7.51 9.87
N MET A 52 -5.07 7.96 8.87
CA MET A 52 -6.34 7.34 8.48
C MET A 52 -6.14 5.99 7.77
N CYS A 53 -5.02 5.86 7.06
CA CYS A 53 -4.69 4.68 6.26
C CYS A 53 -3.92 3.60 7.04
N LEU A 54 -4.14 3.48 8.35
CA LEU A 54 -3.43 2.48 9.15
C LEU A 54 -3.96 1.08 8.80
N VAL A 55 -3.03 0.17 8.50
CA VAL A 55 -3.29 -1.23 8.19
C VAL A 55 -2.43 -2.13 9.05
N GLU A 56 -2.90 -3.34 9.31
CA GLU A 56 -2.12 -4.37 9.98
C GLU A 56 -1.28 -5.13 8.96
N ILE A 57 -0.01 -5.35 9.29
CA ILE A 57 0.91 -6.12 8.46
C ILE A 57 1.41 -7.29 9.30
N GLU A 58 1.34 -8.50 8.75
CA GLU A 58 1.82 -9.70 9.42
C GLU A 58 3.26 -9.52 9.91
N LYS A 59 3.54 -9.98 11.14
CA LYS A 59 4.85 -9.89 11.81
C LYS A 59 5.29 -8.48 12.20
N ILE A 60 4.47 -7.45 11.97
CA ILE A 60 4.72 -6.09 12.47
C ILE A 60 3.78 -5.82 13.66
N PRO A 61 4.29 -5.50 14.85
CA PRO A 61 3.48 -5.40 16.07
C PRO A 61 2.62 -4.13 16.15
N LYS A 62 2.79 -3.18 15.22
CA LYS A 62 2.06 -1.91 15.20
C LYS A 62 1.45 -1.69 13.82
N PRO A 63 0.22 -1.17 13.73
CA PRO A 63 -0.37 -0.76 12.46
C PRO A 63 0.55 0.19 11.71
N GLN A 64 0.73 -0.08 10.42
CA GLN A 64 1.57 0.72 9.54
C GLN A 64 0.72 1.65 8.67
N PRO A 65 1.19 2.87 8.40
CA PRO A 65 0.53 3.75 7.43
C PRO A 65 0.68 3.22 6.00
N ALA A 66 -0.41 2.79 5.39
CA ALA A 66 -0.42 2.23 4.03
C ALA A 66 0.05 3.21 2.93
N CYS A 67 0.02 4.51 3.18
CA CYS A 67 0.49 5.50 2.20
C CYS A 67 2.01 5.68 2.19
N THR A 68 2.75 5.19 3.20
CA THR A 68 4.22 5.34 3.27
C THR A 68 4.93 3.99 3.44
N THR A 69 4.25 2.89 3.13
CA THR A 69 4.73 1.51 3.19
C THR A 69 4.34 0.86 1.89
#